data_AF-A0A5B7BK59-F1
#
_entry.id   AF-A0A5B7BK59-F1
#
_cell.length_a   1.000
_cell.length_b   1.000
_cell.length_c   1.000
_cell.angle_alpha   90.00
_cell.angle_beta   90.00
_cell.angle_gamma   90.00
#
_symmetry.space_group_name_H-M   'P 1'
#
loop_
_entity.id
_entity.type
_entity.pdbx_description
1 polymer ?
#
loop_
_entity_poly.entity_id
_entity_poly.type
_entity_poly.pdbx_seq_one_letter_code
_entity_poly.pdbx_strand_id
1 'polypeptide(L)'
;LLSFHIFMEKSKSFIRSIFTHADGIDILLMIIGFIGAVGDGLSTSVLLFITRMLMNNIAGGSTSDPVVFRHNIDRDAVILLYASCGFWVACFLEGYCWSRTGERQARRMRSKYLKAVLRQNVGYFDLQATTTTEVITSVSNDTLVIQDTISEKVPNFLMNVTKFIGGNIFAFVMMWRLALVAFPFVVLLVIPGFMYARALMGLARKNMKEYNQAGNIAEQAIASVRTVYSFVGERKTMKEFSEALQGSVKLGLRQGLFKGLAIGSNGLVFAIWAFMVWYGSRMVMYHGAQGGTVYAAGIVIAVGGQ
;
A
#
# COMPACT_ATOMS: atom_id res chain seq x y z
N LEU A 1 5.78 -23.30 2.65
CA LEU A 1 6.30 -23.28 1.27
C LEU A 1 5.21 -23.56 0.22
N LEU A 2 4.48 -24.68 0.27
CA LEU A 2 3.36 -24.96 -0.67
C LEU A 2 2.29 -23.86 -0.75
N SER A 3 1.86 -23.33 0.40
CA SER A 3 0.84 -22.27 0.47
C SER A 3 1.32 -20.93 -0.12
N PHE A 4 2.65 -20.70 -0.15
CA PHE A 4 3.27 -19.51 -0.76
C PHE A 4 3.42 -19.68 -2.28
N HIS A 5 3.73 -20.90 -2.73
CA HIS A 5 3.82 -21.24 -4.14
C HIS A 5 2.45 -21.15 -4.84
N ILE A 6 1.40 -21.70 -4.23
CA ILE A 6 0.01 -21.61 -4.74
C ILE A 6 -0.49 -20.16 -4.77
N PHE A 7 -0.09 -19.33 -3.79
CA PHE A 7 -0.41 -17.90 -3.79
C PHE A 7 0.30 -17.17 -4.94
N MET A 8 1.57 -17.46 -5.19
CA MET A 8 2.32 -16.88 -6.32
C MET A 8 1.77 -17.30 -7.68
N GLU A 9 1.36 -18.56 -7.83
CA GLU A 9 0.83 -19.08 -9.10
C GLU A 9 -0.56 -18.51 -9.43
N LYS A 10 -1.46 -18.42 -8.42
CA LYS A 10 -2.72 -17.68 -8.56
C LYS A 10 -2.50 -16.19 -8.82
N SER A 11 -1.50 -15.58 -8.18
CA SER A 11 -1.14 -14.17 -8.40
C SER A 11 -0.65 -13.92 -9.83
N LYS A 12 0.22 -14.78 -10.37
CA LYS A 12 0.70 -14.68 -11.77
C LYS A 12 -0.42 -14.83 -12.78
N SER A 13 -1.33 -15.78 -12.58
CA SER A 13 -2.51 -15.97 -13.44
C SER A 13 -3.45 -14.75 -13.38
N PHE A 14 -3.64 -14.19 -12.19
CA PHE A 14 -4.48 -13.01 -11.96
C PHE A 14 -3.90 -11.74 -12.58
N ILE A 15 -2.60 -11.48 -12.40
CA ILE A 15 -1.88 -10.34 -13.01
C ILE A 15 -1.95 -10.44 -14.54
N ARG A 16 -1.69 -11.63 -15.10
CA ARG A 16 -1.76 -11.84 -16.55
C ARG A 16 -3.18 -11.64 -17.08
N SER A 17 -4.19 -12.08 -16.34
CA SER A 17 -5.60 -11.87 -16.68
C SER A 17 -5.98 -10.38 -16.65
N ILE A 18 -5.56 -9.61 -15.64
CA ILE A 18 -5.84 -8.17 -15.56
C ILE A 18 -5.26 -7.40 -16.75
N PHE A 19 -4.03 -7.72 -17.17
CA PHE A 19 -3.35 -7.02 -18.26
C PHE A 19 -3.66 -7.57 -19.67
N THR A 20 -4.45 -8.65 -19.81
CA THR A 20 -4.81 -9.21 -21.14
C THR A 20 -5.60 -8.25 -22.04
N HIS A 21 -6.20 -7.19 -21.47
CA HIS A 21 -7.02 -6.22 -22.19
C HIS A 21 -6.25 -4.97 -22.65
N ALA A 22 -4.93 -4.93 -22.39
CA ALA A 22 -4.04 -3.84 -22.77
C ALA A 22 -3.74 -3.77 -24.27
N ASP A 23 -3.97 -2.60 -24.86
CA ASP A 23 -3.48 -2.27 -26.20
C ASP A 23 -2.03 -1.77 -26.10
N GLY A 24 -1.34 -1.66 -27.26
CA GLY A 24 0.04 -1.16 -27.31
C GLY A 24 0.25 0.22 -26.68
N ILE A 25 -0.74 1.11 -26.72
CA ILE A 25 -0.68 2.43 -26.06
C ILE A 25 -0.73 2.29 -24.53
N ASP A 26 -1.51 1.32 -24.02
CA ASP A 26 -1.58 1.07 -22.59
C ASP A 26 -0.26 0.46 -22.09
N ILE A 27 0.39 -0.37 -22.91
CA ILE A 27 1.74 -0.89 -22.61
C ILE A 27 2.76 0.24 -22.51
N LEU A 28 2.75 1.18 -23.47
CA LEU A 28 3.64 2.35 -23.42
C LEU A 28 3.41 3.19 -22.16
N LEU A 29 2.14 3.48 -21.83
CA LEU A 29 1.78 4.22 -20.61
C LEU A 29 2.24 3.48 -19.35
N MET A 30 2.07 2.15 -19.30
CA MET A 30 2.56 1.36 -18.17
C MET A 30 4.07 1.41 -18.01
N ILE A 31 4.84 1.40 -19.11
CA ILE A 31 6.31 1.51 -19.05
C ILE A 31 6.72 2.89 -18.51
N ILE A 32 6.12 3.97 -19.02
CA ILE A 32 6.41 5.33 -18.55
C ILE A 32 6.00 5.49 -17.09
N GLY A 33 4.82 4.99 -16.71
CA GLY A 33 4.34 4.98 -15.34
C GLY A 33 5.21 4.14 -14.40
N PHE A 34 5.80 3.04 -14.88
CA PHE A 34 6.75 2.24 -14.12
C PHE A 34 8.03 3.03 -13.82
N ILE A 35 8.58 3.73 -14.82
CA ILE A 35 9.75 4.59 -14.63
C ILE A 35 9.43 5.72 -13.65
N GLY A 36 8.25 6.33 -13.77
CA GLY A 36 7.74 7.32 -12.82
C GLY A 36 7.70 6.79 -11.39
N ALA A 37 7.10 5.61 -11.17
CA ALA A 37 6.98 4.97 -9.86
C ALA A 37 8.33 4.60 -9.24
N VAL A 38 9.30 4.20 -10.07
CA VAL A 38 10.67 3.98 -9.60
C VAL A 38 11.31 5.30 -9.19
N GLY A 39 11.10 6.36 -9.98
CA GLY A 39 11.58 7.71 -9.66
C GLY A 39 10.98 8.27 -8.37
N ASP A 40 9.66 8.17 -8.20
CA ASP A 40 8.98 8.58 -6.96
C ASP A 40 9.44 7.72 -5.78
N GLY A 41 9.63 6.42 -6.00
CA GLY A 41 10.13 5.52 -4.97
C GLY A 41 11.54 5.89 -4.47
N LEU A 42 12.43 6.29 -5.38
CA LEU A 42 13.79 6.72 -5.03
C LEU A 42 13.87 8.18 -4.54
N SER A 43 12.81 8.98 -4.75
CA SER A 43 12.83 10.42 -4.50
C SER A 43 13.25 10.77 -3.08
N THR A 44 12.68 10.09 -2.07
CA THR A 44 13.01 10.31 -0.65
C THR A 44 14.47 9.95 -0.35
N SER A 45 14.98 8.85 -0.91
CA SER A 45 16.37 8.41 -0.68
C SER A 45 17.37 9.38 -1.32
N VAL A 46 17.11 9.80 -2.55
CA VAL A 46 17.96 10.76 -3.26
C VAL A 46 17.89 12.14 -2.63
N LEU A 47 16.70 12.60 -2.22
CA LEU A 47 16.53 13.87 -1.53
C LEU A 47 17.33 13.90 -0.23
N LEU A 48 17.24 12.84 0.59
CA LEU A 48 18.03 12.73 1.82
C LEU A 48 19.54 12.63 1.53
N PHE A 49 19.93 11.99 0.41
CA PHE A 49 21.31 11.99 -0.04
C PHE A 49 21.83 13.38 -0.42
N ILE A 50 21.01 14.24 -1.01
CA ILE A 50 21.40 15.62 -1.31
C ILE A 50 21.39 16.47 -0.05
N THR A 51 20.34 16.36 0.76
CA THR A 51 20.20 17.08 2.04
C THR A 51 21.33 16.76 3.02
N ARG A 52 21.92 15.56 2.97
CA ARG A 52 23.12 15.25 3.78
C ARG A 52 24.29 16.19 3.49
N MET A 53 24.48 16.59 2.24
CA MET A 53 25.58 17.49 1.83
C MET A 53 25.35 18.87 2.41
N LEU A 54 24.12 19.37 2.29
CA LEU A 54 23.69 20.62 2.92
C LEU A 54 23.91 20.59 4.44
N MET A 55 23.46 19.52 5.12
CA MET A 55 23.64 19.38 6.58
C MET A 55 25.11 19.34 6.99
N ASN A 56 25.96 18.65 6.22
CA ASN A 56 27.39 18.57 6.50
C ASN A 56 28.09 19.92 6.29
N ASN A 57 27.68 20.67 5.26
CA ASN A 57 28.18 22.04 5.01
C ASN A 57 27.73 23.01 6.09
N ILE A 58 26.48 22.92 6.58
CA ILE A 58 25.97 23.70 7.72
C ILE A 58 26.80 23.42 8.98
N ALA A 59 27.07 22.14 9.28
CA ALA A 59 27.85 21.75 10.45
C ALA A 59 29.32 22.22 10.38
N GLY A 60 29.92 22.24 9.18
CA GLY A 60 31.28 22.75 8.93
C GLY A 60 31.39 24.27 8.78
N GLY A 61 30.26 24.99 8.68
CA GLY A 61 30.22 26.44 8.56
C GLY A 61 30.80 27.20 9.75
N SER A 62 30.72 26.59 10.93
CA SER A 62 31.25 27.15 12.20
C SER A 62 32.76 27.42 12.17
N THR A 63 33.49 26.81 11.23
CA THR A 63 34.96 26.90 11.11
C THR A 63 35.41 27.52 9.78
N SER A 64 34.49 27.91 8.90
CA SER A 64 34.77 28.29 7.51
C SER A 64 34.52 29.78 7.25
N ASP A 65 35.19 30.36 6.24
CA ASP A 65 34.93 31.74 5.83
C ASP A 65 33.46 31.95 5.43
N PRO A 66 32.79 33.04 5.87
CA PRO A 66 31.37 33.28 5.62
C PRO A 66 31.00 33.30 4.13
N VAL A 67 31.94 33.71 3.26
CA VAL A 67 31.75 33.78 1.81
C VAL A 67 31.72 32.38 1.19
N VAL A 68 32.65 31.51 1.60
CA VAL A 68 32.74 30.12 1.11
C VAL A 68 31.54 29.31 1.61
N PHE A 69 31.15 29.52 2.86
CA PHE A 69 29.95 28.91 3.44
C PHE A 69 28.68 29.24 2.65
N ARG A 70 28.46 30.53 2.35
CA ARG A 70 27.29 30.97 1.58
C ARG A 70 27.29 30.39 0.17
N HIS A 71 28.44 30.38 -0.50
CA HIS A 71 28.57 29.80 -1.83
C HIS A 71 28.20 28.30 -1.88
N ASN A 72 28.66 27.52 -0.89
CA ASN A 72 28.35 26.09 -0.81
C ASN A 72 26.86 25.84 -0.55
N ILE A 73 26.22 26.64 0.32
CA ILE A 73 24.78 26.52 0.60
C ILE A 73 23.96 26.90 -0.62
N ASP A 74 24.28 28.00 -1.30
CA ASP A 74 23.56 28.43 -2.50
C ASP A 74 23.65 27.35 -3.60
N ARG A 75 24.81 26.72 -3.76
CA ARG A 75 24.99 25.60 -4.69
C ARG A 75 24.13 24.39 -4.30
N ASP A 76 24.13 23.98 -3.04
CA ASP A 76 23.34 22.84 -2.57
C ASP A 76 21.83 23.10 -2.69
N ALA A 77 21.38 24.32 -2.40
CA ALA A 77 19.99 24.75 -2.54
C ALA A 77 19.52 24.69 -4.00
N VAL A 78 20.37 25.11 -4.94
CA VAL A 78 20.06 25.03 -6.38
C VAL A 78 19.98 23.56 -6.85
N ILE A 79 20.88 22.69 -6.37
CA ILE A 79 20.82 21.25 -6.67
C ILE A 79 19.53 20.62 -6.14
N LEU A 80 19.13 20.98 -4.91
CA LEU A 80 17.86 20.52 -4.33
C LEU A 80 16.67 20.97 -5.17
N LEU A 81 16.65 22.22 -5.63
CA LEU A 81 15.58 22.74 -6.47
C LEU A 81 15.45 21.99 -7.80
N TYR A 82 16.57 21.77 -8.50
CA TYR A 82 16.56 20.99 -9.75
C TYR A 82 16.12 19.54 -9.52
N ALA A 83 16.57 18.91 -8.42
CA ALA A 83 16.16 17.56 -8.06
C ALA A 83 14.65 17.49 -7.76
N SER A 84 14.11 18.45 -6.99
CA SER A 84 12.68 18.55 -6.69
C SER A 84 11.83 18.72 -7.95
N CYS A 85 12.27 19.52 -8.92
CA CYS A 85 11.59 19.62 -10.23
C CYS A 85 11.59 18.27 -10.96
N GLY A 86 12.71 17.55 -10.94
CA GLY A 86 12.81 16.20 -11.52
C GLY A 86 11.85 15.19 -10.87
N PHE A 87 11.78 15.18 -9.53
CA PHE A 87 10.85 14.31 -8.80
C PHE A 87 9.40 14.68 -9.06
N TRP A 88 9.06 15.97 -9.11
CA TRP A 88 7.70 16.40 -9.43
C TRP A 88 7.24 15.85 -10.79
N VAL A 89 8.11 15.89 -11.81
CA VAL A 89 7.83 15.28 -13.12
C VAL A 89 7.66 13.77 -13.02
N ALA A 90 8.50 13.08 -12.25
CA ALA A 90 8.41 11.63 -12.06
C ALA A 90 7.09 11.21 -11.38
N CYS A 91 6.72 11.86 -10.27
CA CYS A 91 5.46 11.62 -9.56
C CYS A 91 4.25 11.93 -10.47
N PHE A 92 4.32 13.00 -11.25
CA PHE A 92 3.25 13.35 -12.18
C PHE A 92 3.08 12.30 -13.28
N LEU A 93 4.19 11.84 -13.88
CA LEU A 93 4.17 10.80 -14.90
C LEU A 93 3.63 9.47 -14.37
N GLU A 94 4.01 9.09 -13.14
CA GLU A 94 3.44 7.94 -12.46
C GLU A 94 1.91 8.06 -12.35
N GLY A 95 1.43 9.09 -11.65
CA GLY A 95 0.00 9.27 -11.38
C GLY A 95 -0.82 9.38 -12.66
N TYR A 96 -0.34 10.17 -13.63
CA TYR A 96 -1.04 10.37 -14.89
C TYR A 96 -1.10 9.09 -15.73
N CYS A 97 0.02 8.39 -15.92
CA CYS A 97 0.08 7.21 -16.79
C CYS A 97 -0.72 6.05 -16.21
N TRP A 98 -0.64 5.81 -14.89
CA TRP A 98 -1.39 4.74 -14.22
C TRP A 98 -2.89 5.04 -14.16
N SER A 99 -3.28 6.28 -13.83
CA SER A 99 -4.68 6.69 -13.86
C SER A 99 -5.27 6.54 -15.27
N ARG A 100 -4.57 7.03 -16.29
CA ARG A 100 -5.02 6.95 -17.67
C ARG A 100 -5.14 5.51 -18.17
N THR A 101 -4.19 4.65 -17.79
CA THR A 101 -4.24 3.22 -18.12
C THR A 101 -5.45 2.56 -17.44
N GLY A 102 -5.68 2.82 -16.15
CA GLY A 102 -6.84 2.30 -15.41
C GLY A 102 -8.17 2.67 -16.07
N GLU A 103 -8.36 3.94 -16.43
CA GLU A 103 -9.57 4.41 -17.11
C GLU A 103 -9.81 3.74 -18.46
N ARG A 104 -8.75 3.59 -19.28
CA ARG A 104 -8.85 2.99 -20.62
C ARG A 104 -9.23 1.52 -20.53
N GLN A 105 -8.60 0.77 -19.62
CA GLN A 105 -8.89 -0.64 -19.38
C GLN A 105 -10.31 -0.83 -18.87
N ALA A 106 -10.71 -0.04 -17.88
CA ALA A 106 -12.05 -0.05 -17.32
C ALA A 106 -13.12 0.21 -18.39
N ARG A 107 -12.91 1.23 -19.23
CA ARG A 107 -13.82 1.55 -20.34
C ARG A 107 -13.95 0.38 -21.34
N ARG A 108 -12.84 -0.27 -21.71
CA ARG A 108 -12.88 -1.41 -22.63
C ARG A 108 -13.57 -2.62 -22.01
N MET A 109 -13.30 -2.92 -20.74
CA MET A 109 -13.96 -4.00 -20.01
C MET A 109 -15.48 -3.79 -19.96
N ARG A 110 -15.93 -2.59 -19.57
CA ARG A 110 -17.38 -2.24 -19.58
C ARG A 110 -18.00 -2.41 -20.96
N SER A 111 -17.33 -1.93 -22.02
CA SER A 111 -17.84 -2.04 -23.40
C SER A 111 -17.91 -3.49 -23.89
N LYS A 112 -16.85 -4.28 -23.69
CA LYS A 112 -16.83 -5.70 -24.08
C LYS A 112 -17.86 -6.51 -23.32
N TYR A 113 -17.99 -6.27 -22.02
CA TYR A 113 -18.98 -6.96 -21.20
C TYR A 113 -20.40 -6.62 -21.63
N LEU A 114 -20.74 -5.33 -21.78
CA LEU A 114 -22.07 -4.92 -22.24
C LEU A 114 -22.40 -5.54 -23.61
N LYS A 115 -21.43 -5.56 -24.53
CA LYS A 115 -21.58 -6.21 -25.83
C LYS A 115 -21.79 -7.72 -25.72
N ALA A 116 -21.17 -8.39 -24.74
CA ALA A 116 -21.36 -9.82 -24.50
C ALA A 116 -22.75 -10.11 -23.89
N VAL A 117 -23.21 -9.30 -22.94
CA VAL A 117 -24.54 -9.42 -22.34
C VAL A 117 -25.64 -9.21 -23.38
N LEU A 118 -25.52 -8.19 -24.24
CA LEU A 118 -26.50 -7.92 -25.29
C LEU A 118 -26.57 -9.02 -26.37
N ARG A 119 -25.55 -9.89 -26.44
CA ARG A 119 -25.51 -11.04 -27.36
C ARG A 119 -26.01 -12.34 -26.72
N GLN A 120 -26.35 -12.33 -25.43
CA GLN A 120 -26.90 -13.52 -24.77
C GLN A 120 -28.35 -13.75 -25.18
N ASN A 121 -28.71 -15.03 -25.27
CA ASN A 121 -30.08 -15.44 -25.60
C ASN A 121 -31.03 -15.15 -24.44
N VAL A 122 -32.32 -15.01 -24.73
CA VAL A 122 -33.36 -14.77 -23.70
C VAL A 122 -33.33 -15.81 -22.58
N GLY A 123 -33.06 -17.09 -22.92
CA GLY A 123 -32.90 -18.16 -21.93
C GLY A 123 -31.76 -17.96 -20.91
N TYR A 124 -30.73 -17.17 -21.21
CA TYR A 124 -29.69 -16.77 -20.24
C TYR A 124 -30.28 -15.87 -19.15
N PHE A 125 -31.17 -14.96 -19.53
CA PHE A 125 -31.87 -14.06 -18.60
C PHE A 125 -33.00 -14.76 -17.84
N ASP A 126 -33.57 -15.84 -18.40
CA ASP A 126 -34.59 -16.65 -17.72
C ASP A 126 -33.98 -17.66 -16.73
N LEU A 127 -32.78 -18.22 -17.03
CA LEU A 127 -32.10 -19.21 -16.19
C LEU A 127 -31.25 -18.59 -15.06
N GLN A 128 -30.71 -17.39 -15.28
CA GLN A 128 -30.06 -16.66 -14.20
C GLN A 128 -31.13 -15.95 -13.37
N ALA A 129 -31.31 -16.37 -12.12
CA ALA A 129 -32.09 -15.65 -11.10
C ALA A 129 -31.54 -14.24 -10.76
N THR A 130 -30.58 -13.77 -11.54
CA THR A 130 -29.86 -12.51 -11.45
C THR A 130 -30.63 -11.50 -12.28
N THR A 131 -31.50 -10.72 -11.62
CA THR A 131 -32.22 -9.59 -12.24
C THR A 131 -31.29 -8.79 -13.14
N THR A 132 -31.76 -8.28 -14.30
CA THR A 132 -30.97 -7.43 -15.22
C THR A 132 -30.19 -6.32 -14.48
N THR A 133 -30.74 -5.82 -13.39
CA THR A 133 -30.12 -4.87 -12.46
C THR A 133 -28.80 -5.37 -11.86
N GLU A 134 -28.72 -6.63 -11.43
CA GLU A 134 -27.54 -7.25 -10.80
C GLU A 134 -26.40 -7.50 -11.81
N VAL A 135 -26.73 -7.78 -13.07
CA VAL A 135 -25.75 -7.79 -14.18
C VAL A 135 -25.18 -6.38 -14.40
N ILE A 136 -26.01 -5.33 -14.32
CA ILE A 136 -25.56 -3.94 -14.50
C ILE A 136 -24.70 -3.46 -13.32
N THR A 137 -25.09 -3.79 -12.09
CA THR A 137 -24.30 -3.42 -10.88
C THR A 137 -22.99 -4.19 -10.78
N SER A 138 -22.95 -5.49 -11.09
CA SER A 138 -21.70 -6.28 -11.07
C SER A 138 -20.68 -5.70 -12.06
N VAL A 139 -21.10 -5.33 -13.27
CA VAL A 139 -20.22 -4.68 -14.25
C VAL A 139 -19.64 -3.37 -13.74
N SER A 140 -20.49 -2.53 -13.16
CA SER A 140 -20.06 -1.21 -12.73
C SER A 140 -19.11 -1.32 -11.54
N ASN A 141 -19.48 -2.11 -10.53
CA ASN A 141 -18.71 -2.28 -9.30
C ASN A 141 -17.40 -3.05 -9.53
N ASP A 142 -17.45 -4.20 -10.20
CA ASP A 142 -16.25 -5.03 -10.42
C ASP A 142 -15.23 -4.29 -11.29
N THR A 143 -15.71 -3.56 -12.30
CA THR A 143 -14.80 -2.77 -13.15
C THR A 143 -14.21 -1.58 -12.41
N LEU A 144 -14.93 -0.95 -11.48
CA LEU A 144 -14.38 0.11 -10.61
C LEU A 144 -13.29 -0.46 -9.69
N VAL A 145 -13.51 -1.63 -9.08
CA VAL A 145 -12.50 -2.28 -8.24
C VAL A 145 -11.23 -2.62 -9.04
N ILE A 146 -11.39 -3.10 -10.27
CA ILE A 146 -10.26 -3.36 -11.17
C ILE A 146 -9.56 -2.06 -11.54
N GLN A 147 -10.31 -1.00 -11.86
CA GLN A 147 -9.77 0.33 -12.16
C GLN A 147 -8.90 0.83 -11.00
N ASP A 148 -9.44 0.88 -9.78
CA ASP A 148 -8.73 1.33 -8.59
C ASP A 148 -7.47 0.49 -8.32
N THR A 149 -7.55 -0.81 -8.55
CA THR A 149 -6.41 -1.71 -8.41
C THR A 149 -5.29 -1.33 -9.38
N ILE A 150 -5.60 -1.10 -10.65
CA ILE A 150 -4.62 -0.76 -11.69
C ILE A 150 -4.09 0.67 -11.48
N SER A 151 -4.95 1.64 -11.20
CA SER A 151 -4.57 3.05 -11.15
C SER A 151 -3.91 3.47 -9.84
N GLU A 152 -4.19 2.77 -8.73
CA GLU A 152 -3.72 3.19 -7.40
C GLU A 152 -2.91 2.10 -6.71
N LYS A 153 -3.37 0.84 -6.66
CA LYS A 153 -2.71 -0.19 -5.84
C LYS A 153 -1.42 -0.71 -6.48
N VAL A 154 -1.41 -0.89 -7.81
CA VAL A 154 -0.21 -1.32 -8.55
C VAL A 154 0.93 -0.29 -8.47
N PRO A 155 0.73 1.01 -8.80
CA PRO A 155 1.79 2.01 -8.67
C PRO A 155 2.30 2.15 -7.24
N ASN A 156 1.40 2.24 -6.25
CA ASN A 156 1.80 2.30 -4.84
C ASN A 156 2.65 1.11 -4.40
N PHE A 157 2.31 -0.10 -4.84
CA PHE A 157 3.11 -1.28 -4.55
C PHE A 157 4.52 -1.17 -5.15
N LEU A 158 4.62 -0.73 -6.40
CA LEU A 158 5.91 -0.57 -7.09
C LEU A 158 6.77 0.54 -6.46
N MET A 159 6.14 1.67 -6.12
CA MET A 159 6.75 2.77 -5.40
C MET A 159 7.30 2.29 -4.04
N ASN A 160 6.52 1.55 -3.25
CA ASN A 160 6.95 1.03 -1.95
C ASN A 160 8.09 0.01 -2.06
N VAL A 161 8.04 -0.89 -3.04
CA VAL A 161 9.14 -1.83 -3.31
C VAL A 161 10.42 -1.07 -3.67
N THR A 162 10.30 -0.04 -4.50
CA THR A 162 11.44 0.79 -4.88
C THR A 162 11.97 1.62 -3.71
N LYS A 163 11.09 2.18 -2.86
CA LYS A 163 11.46 2.86 -1.60
C LYS A 163 12.27 1.94 -0.69
N PHE A 164 11.82 0.70 -0.52
CA PHE A 164 12.52 -0.29 0.30
C PHE A 164 13.91 -0.62 -0.26
N ILE A 165 13.99 -1.01 -1.54
CA ILE A 165 15.26 -1.41 -2.18
C ILE A 165 16.21 -0.21 -2.27
N GLY A 166 15.71 0.92 -2.77
CA GLY A 166 16.45 2.16 -2.88
C GLY A 166 16.97 2.64 -1.53
N GLY A 167 16.12 2.63 -0.50
CA GLY A 167 16.52 3.04 0.83
C GLY A 167 17.67 2.20 1.38
N ASN A 168 17.58 0.87 1.27
CA ASN A 168 18.66 -0.01 1.68
C ASN A 168 19.95 0.27 0.91
N ILE A 169 19.90 0.39 -0.42
CA ILE A 169 21.09 0.68 -1.25
C ILE A 169 21.73 2.01 -0.86
N PHE A 170 20.95 3.09 -0.78
CA PHE A 170 21.45 4.42 -0.42
C PHE A 170 22.05 4.45 0.99
N ALA A 171 21.44 3.74 1.94
CA ALA A 171 21.96 3.62 3.28
C ALA A 171 23.32 2.91 3.33
N PHE A 172 23.48 1.80 2.59
CA PHE A 172 24.76 1.09 2.47
C PHE A 172 25.84 1.96 1.81
N VAL A 173 25.48 2.73 0.78
CA VAL A 173 26.39 3.65 0.07
C VAL A 173 26.84 4.80 0.98
N MET A 174 25.93 5.40 1.76
CA MET A 174 26.27 6.50 2.67
C MET A 174 27.12 6.02 3.85
N MET A 175 26.68 4.94 4.52
CA MET A 175 27.30 4.49 5.77
C MET A 175 27.04 3.01 6.01
N TRP A 176 27.85 2.16 5.38
CA TRP A 176 27.75 0.70 5.49
C TRP A 176 27.78 0.18 6.94
N ARG A 177 28.56 0.80 7.84
CA ARG A 177 28.63 0.42 9.26
C ARG A 177 27.31 0.60 9.99
N LEU A 178 26.61 1.72 9.74
CA LEU A 178 25.30 2.01 10.33
C LEU A 178 24.22 1.13 9.70
N ALA A 179 24.30 0.92 8.37
CA ALA A 179 23.37 0.05 7.65
C ALA A 179 23.41 -1.40 8.14
N LEU A 180 24.60 -1.96 8.40
CA LEU A 180 24.75 -3.31 8.96
C LEU A 180 24.12 -3.44 10.36
N VAL A 181 24.26 -2.41 11.19
CA VAL A 181 23.66 -2.39 12.53
C VAL A 181 22.15 -2.25 12.45
N ALA A 182 21.62 -1.53 11.46
CA ALA A 182 20.19 -1.32 11.28
C ALA A 182 19.45 -2.50 10.61
N PHE A 183 20.16 -3.32 9.81
CA PHE A 183 19.57 -4.41 9.02
C PHE A 183 18.76 -5.44 9.84
N PRO A 184 19.23 -5.92 11.02
CA PRO A 184 18.45 -6.83 11.85
C PRO A 184 17.11 -6.23 12.31
N PHE A 185 17.06 -4.91 12.55
CA PHE A 185 15.85 -4.24 12.97
C PHE A 185 14.80 -4.14 11.85
N VAL A 186 15.24 -3.99 10.59
CA VAL A 186 14.33 -4.05 9.43
C VAL A 186 13.68 -5.43 9.34
N VAL A 187 14.46 -6.50 9.46
CA VAL A 187 13.93 -7.88 9.46
C VAL A 187 13.00 -8.12 10.65
N LEU A 188 13.37 -7.60 11.83
CA LEU A 188 12.57 -7.68 13.05
C LEU A 188 11.22 -6.94 12.94
N LEU A 189 11.12 -5.88 12.13
CA LEU A 189 9.86 -5.17 11.90
C LEU A 189 8.99 -5.85 10.83
N VAL A 190 9.61 -6.33 9.74
CA VAL A 190 8.88 -6.93 8.60
C VAL A 190 8.22 -8.26 8.97
N ILE A 191 8.91 -9.14 9.70
CA ILE A 191 8.39 -10.49 10.00
C ILE A 191 7.12 -10.44 10.86
N PRO A 192 7.07 -9.74 12.01
CA PRO A 192 5.86 -9.61 12.81
C PRO A 192 4.76 -8.86 12.08
N GLY A 193 5.10 -7.82 11.29
CA GLY A 193 4.14 -7.09 10.46
C GLY A 193 3.43 -8.01 9.46
N PHE A 194 4.17 -8.88 8.77
CA PHE A 194 3.61 -9.87 7.86
C PHE A 194 2.75 -10.93 8.57
N MET A 195 3.24 -11.46 9.70
CA MET A 195 2.47 -12.41 10.52
C MET A 195 1.14 -11.79 11.00
N TYR A 196 1.21 -10.53 11.44
CA TYR A 196 0.07 -9.77 11.90
C TYR A 196 -0.96 -9.54 10.78
N ALA A 197 -0.52 -9.08 9.60
CA ALA A 197 -1.38 -8.89 8.44
C ALA A 197 -2.10 -10.20 8.05
N ARG A 198 -1.38 -11.33 8.09
CA ARG A 198 -1.96 -12.66 7.79
C ARG A 198 -3.00 -13.08 8.83
N ALA A 199 -2.70 -12.88 10.12
CA ALA A 199 -3.63 -13.20 11.20
C ALA A 199 -4.90 -12.34 11.11
N LEU A 200 -4.75 -11.04 10.80
CA LEU A 200 -5.85 -10.11 10.65
C LEU A 200 -6.74 -10.46 9.45
N MET A 201 -6.15 -10.81 8.31
CA MET A 201 -6.91 -11.31 7.15
C MET A 201 -7.69 -12.58 7.47
N GLY A 202 -7.10 -13.50 8.25
CA GLY A 202 -7.78 -14.71 8.71
C GLY A 202 -8.98 -14.42 9.60
N LEU A 203 -8.85 -13.47 10.53
CA LEU A 203 -9.94 -12.99 11.39
C LEU A 203 -11.01 -12.27 10.58
N ALA A 204 -10.64 -11.38 9.67
CA ALA A 204 -11.58 -10.64 8.82
C ALA A 204 -12.44 -11.58 7.95
N ARG A 205 -11.85 -12.65 7.40
CA ARG A 205 -12.62 -13.68 6.66
C ARG A 205 -13.62 -14.42 7.54
N LYS A 206 -13.25 -14.73 8.78
CA LYS A 206 -14.18 -15.35 9.74
C LYS A 206 -15.31 -14.39 10.11
N ASN A 207 -14.99 -13.13 10.38
CA ASN A 207 -15.98 -12.10 10.70
C ASN A 207 -16.99 -11.92 9.57
N MET A 208 -16.51 -11.83 8.33
CA MET A 208 -17.38 -11.76 7.15
C MET A 208 -18.31 -12.97 7.04
N LYS A 209 -17.83 -14.18 7.34
CA LYS A 209 -18.66 -15.39 7.29
C LYS A 209 -19.80 -15.37 8.31
N GLU A 210 -19.51 -15.02 9.57
CA GLU A 210 -20.52 -14.90 10.63
C GLU A 210 -21.48 -13.74 10.35
N TYR A 211 -20.97 -12.62 9.84
CA TYR A 211 -21.79 -11.46 9.50
C TYR A 211 -22.77 -11.75 8.35
N ASN A 212 -22.34 -12.51 7.33
CA ASN A 212 -23.22 -12.93 6.24
C ASN A 212 -24.37 -13.81 6.73
N GLN A 213 -24.16 -14.64 7.75
CA GLN A 213 -25.23 -15.45 8.32
C GLN A 213 -26.31 -14.57 8.97
N ALA A 214 -25.91 -13.54 9.73
CA ALA A 214 -26.86 -12.56 10.27
C ALA A 214 -27.56 -11.77 9.15
N GLY A 215 -26.83 -11.42 8.09
CA GLY A 215 -27.37 -10.77 6.88
C GLY A 215 -28.48 -11.60 6.23
N ASN A 216 -28.27 -12.90 6.05
CA ASN A 216 -29.26 -13.80 5.47
C ASN A 216 -30.56 -13.86 6.31
N ILE A 217 -30.45 -13.87 7.64
CA ILE A 217 -31.63 -13.87 8.54
C ILE A 217 -32.43 -12.58 8.37
N ALA A 218 -31.74 -11.43 8.34
CA ALA A 218 -32.38 -10.13 8.13
C ALA A 218 -33.03 -10.03 6.75
N GLU A 219 -32.35 -10.52 5.71
CA GLU A 219 -32.86 -10.52 4.34
C GLU A 219 -34.14 -11.37 4.22
N GLN A 220 -34.14 -12.58 4.78
CA GLN A 220 -35.32 -13.46 4.81
C GLN A 220 -36.49 -12.83 5.56
N ALA A 221 -36.21 -12.18 6.70
CA ALA A 221 -37.22 -11.51 7.50
C ALA A 221 -37.88 -10.35 6.74
N ILE A 222 -37.08 -9.54 6.04
CA ILE A 222 -37.56 -8.40 5.24
C ILE A 222 -38.32 -8.87 4.01
N ALA A 223 -37.79 -9.87 3.29
CA ALA A 223 -38.42 -10.44 2.11
C ALA A 223 -39.81 -11.04 2.42
N SER A 224 -39.96 -11.62 3.62
CA SER A 224 -41.21 -12.24 4.09
C SER A 224 -41.90 -11.46 5.21
N VAL A 225 -41.82 -10.12 5.20
CA VAL A 225 -42.31 -9.27 6.30
C VAL A 225 -43.79 -9.49 6.65
N ARG A 226 -44.65 -9.75 5.65
CA ARG A 226 -46.08 -10.04 5.89
C ARG A 226 -46.28 -11.31 6.69
N THR A 227 -45.46 -12.34 6.44
CA THR A 227 -45.48 -13.61 7.16
C THR A 227 -44.98 -13.44 8.60
N VAL A 228 -43.88 -12.70 8.79
CA VAL A 228 -43.36 -12.41 10.13
C VAL A 228 -44.40 -11.67 10.96
N TYR A 229 -45.08 -10.69 10.36
CA TYR A 229 -46.14 -9.92 11.03
C TYR A 229 -47.39 -10.76 11.31
N SER A 230 -47.87 -11.56 10.35
CA SER A 230 -49.08 -12.39 10.53
C SER A 230 -48.94 -13.45 11.62
N PHE A 231 -47.73 -13.96 11.84
CA PHE A 231 -47.42 -14.92 12.89
C PHE A 231 -46.90 -14.27 14.20
N VAL A 232 -46.88 -12.94 14.29
CA VAL A 232 -46.33 -12.20 15.45
C VAL A 232 -44.90 -12.64 15.79
N GLY A 233 -44.10 -12.90 14.75
CA GLY A 233 -42.76 -13.48 14.83
C GLY A 233 -41.63 -12.49 15.09
N GLU A 234 -41.94 -11.18 15.15
CA GLU A 234 -40.96 -10.08 15.20
C GLU A 234 -39.90 -10.26 16.29
N ARG A 235 -40.33 -10.60 17.52
CA ARG A 235 -39.40 -10.82 18.65
C ARG A 235 -38.50 -12.03 18.44
N LYS A 236 -39.04 -13.10 17.83
CA LYS A 236 -38.29 -14.33 17.55
C LYS A 236 -37.19 -14.04 16.52
N THR A 237 -37.56 -13.39 15.42
CA THR A 237 -36.62 -13.02 14.36
C THR A 237 -35.55 -12.05 14.85
N MET A 238 -35.92 -11.06 15.68
CA MET A 238 -34.97 -10.14 16.28
C MET A 238 -34.00 -10.84 17.25
N LYS A 239 -34.48 -11.86 17.98
CA LYS A 239 -33.62 -12.70 18.84
C LYS A 239 -32.64 -13.54 18.01
N GLU A 240 -33.11 -14.20 16.96
CA GLU A 240 -32.27 -15.00 16.06
C GLU A 240 -31.18 -14.14 15.38
N PHE A 241 -31.53 -12.93 14.93
CA PHE A 241 -30.56 -11.98 14.37
C PHE A 241 -29.52 -11.54 15.42
N SER A 242 -29.97 -11.22 16.64
CA SER A 242 -29.08 -10.84 17.75
C SER A 242 -28.11 -11.97 18.12
N GLU A 243 -28.59 -13.22 18.18
CA GLU A 243 -27.78 -14.40 18.45
C GLU A 243 -26.75 -14.65 17.35
N ALA A 244 -27.13 -14.51 16.08
CA ALA A 244 -26.20 -14.62 14.94
C ALA A 244 -25.10 -13.54 14.96
N LEU A 245 -25.40 -12.33 15.46
CA LEU A 245 -24.41 -11.26 15.57
C LEU A 245 -23.40 -11.44 16.71
N GLN A 246 -23.73 -12.20 17.77
CA GLN A 246 -22.81 -12.40 18.91
C GLN A 246 -21.46 -12.95 18.48
N GLY A 247 -21.44 -13.85 17.49
CA GLY A 247 -20.21 -14.40 16.90
C GLY A 247 -19.34 -13.30 16.27
N SER A 248 -19.95 -12.44 15.45
CA SER A 248 -19.28 -11.30 14.83
C SER A 248 -18.76 -10.29 15.86
N VAL A 249 -19.55 -9.97 16.90
CA VAL A 249 -19.14 -9.05 17.97
C VAL A 249 -17.91 -9.58 18.71
N LYS A 250 -17.93 -10.86 19.12
CA LYS A 250 -16.81 -11.47 19.85
C LYS A 250 -15.53 -11.48 19.01
N LEU A 251 -15.64 -11.82 17.73
CA LEU A 251 -14.49 -11.80 16.84
C LEU A 251 -14.01 -10.37 16.52
N GLY A 252 -14.92 -9.41 16.40
CA GLY A 252 -14.63 -7.99 16.23
C GLY A 252 -13.88 -7.40 17.42
N LEU A 253 -14.29 -7.72 18.65
CA LEU A 253 -13.56 -7.34 19.88
C LEU A 253 -12.15 -7.93 19.90
N ARG A 254 -12.01 -9.21 19.56
CA ARG A 254 -10.70 -9.87 19.47
C ARG A 254 -9.81 -9.21 18.40
N GLN A 255 -10.37 -8.89 17.24
CA GLN A 255 -9.68 -8.16 16.18
C GLN A 255 -9.27 -6.76 16.62
N GLY A 256 -10.14 -6.05 17.33
CA GLY A 256 -9.86 -4.74 17.91
C GLY A 256 -8.69 -4.76 18.90
N LEU A 257 -8.67 -5.74 19.80
CA LEU A 257 -7.55 -5.95 20.73
C LEU A 257 -6.24 -6.26 20.00
N PHE A 258 -6.28 -7.17 19.01
CA PHE A 258 -5.10 -7.45 18.18
C PHE A 258 -4.61 -6.20 17.43
N LYS A 259 -5.52 -5.35 16.94
CA LYS A 259 -5.20 -4.06 16.30
C LYS A 259 -4.61 -3.05 17.25
N GLY A 260 -5.17 -2.92 18.45
CA GLY A 260 -4.59 -2.09 19.50
C GLY A 260 -3.16 -2.54 19.84
N LEU A 261 -2.94 -3.84 20.03
CA LEU A 261 -1.62 -4.38 20.35
C LEU A 261 -0.60 -4.16 19.22
N ALA A 262 -1.00 -4.35 17.95
CA ALA A 262 -0.12 -4.11 16.82
C ALA A 262 0.23 -2.62 16.66
N ILE A 263 -0.75 -1.72 16.78
CA ILE A 263 -0.48 -0.28 16.75
C ILE A 263 0.45 0.10 17.90
N GLY A 264 0.17 -0.39 19.12
CA GLY A 264 1.01 -0.16 20.30
C GLY A 264 2.45 -0.69 20.13
N SER A 265 2.62 -1.82 19.45
CA SER A 265 3.95 -2.38 19.16
C SER A 265 4.81 -1.50 18.24
N ASN A 266 4.22 -0.55 17.50
CA ASN A 266 5.00 0.47 16.76
C ASN A 266 5.83 1.37 17.68
N GLY A 267 5.57 1.38 19.00
CA GLY A 267 6.45 2.03 19.97
C GLY A 267 7.90 1.53 19.89
N LEU A 268 8.12 0.28 19.47
CA LEU A 268 9.45 -0.30 19.25
C LEU A 268 10.26 0.49 18.21
N VAL A 269 9.60 1.11 17.23
CA VAL A 269 10.24 1.95 16.22
C VAL A 269 11.01 3.10 16.89
N PHE A 270 10.43 3.75 17.90
CA PHE A 270 11.13 4.81 18.63
C PHE A 270 12.36 4.31 19.39
N ALA A 271 12.33 3.08 19.93
CA ALA A 271 13.49 2.47 20.56
C ALA A 271 14.61 2.18 19.53
N ILE A 272 14.24 1.73 18.33
CA ILE A 272 15.19 1.52 17.21
C ILE A 272 15.81 2.86 16.81
N TRP A 273 15.02 3.93 16.71
CA TRP A 273 15.51 5.28 16.44
C TRP A 273 16.47 5.79 17.52
N ALA A 274 16.13 5.62 18.80
CA ALA A 274 17.00 6.00 19.90
C ALA A 274 18.35 5.25 19.85
N PHE A 275 18.32 3.96 19.53
CA PHE A 275 19.52 3.15 19.36
C PHE A 275 20.36 3.60 18.16
N MET A 276 19.73 3.88 17.01
CA MET A 276 20.43 4.41 15.82
C MET A 276 21.09 5.76 16.10
N VAL A 277 20.42 6.66 16.82
CA VAL A 277 20.98 7.96 17.21
C VAL A 277 22.15 7.78 18.18
N TRP A 278 22.05 6.89 19.16
CA TRP A 278 23.14 6.61 20.10
C TRP A 278 24.38 6.05 19.39
N TYR A 279 24.21 5.03 18.56
CA TYR A 279 25.32 4.44 17.81
C TYR A 279 25.90 5.41 16.77
N GLY A 280 25.03 6.16 16.09
CA GLY A 280 25.40 7.22 15.16
C GLY A 280 26.24 8.32 15.82
N SER A 281 25.83 8.79 17.00
CA SER A 281 26.57 9.79 17.78
C SER A 281 27.97 9.32 18.16
N ARG A 282 28.12 8.06 18.62
CA ARG A 282 29.45 7.45 18.85
C ARG A 282 30.31 7.43 17.60
N MET A 283 29.73 7.21 16.42
CA MET A 283 30.48 7.21 15.17
C MET A 283 30.95 8.62 14.78
N VAL A 284 30.15 9.64 15.02
CA VAL A 284 30.56 11.05 14.84
C VAL A 284 31.71 11.41 15.78
N MET A 285 31.56 11.08 17.08
CA MET A 285 32.54 11.46 18.10
C MET A 285 33.89 10.74 18.00
N TYR A 286 33.89 9.43 17.73
CA TYR A 286 35.12 8.61 17.80
C TYR A 286 35.72 8.24 16.45
N HIS A 287 34.93 8.31 15.36
CA HIS A 287 35.37 7.90 14.02
C HIS A 287 35.33 9.04 12.99
N GLY A 288 35.05 10.27 13.41
CA GLY A 288 35.02 11.44 12.53
C GLY A 288 33.95 11.40 11.45
N ALA A 289 32.88 10.61 11.65
CA ALA A 289 31.78 10.54 10.70
C ALA A 289 31.01 11.88 10.66
N GLN A 290 30.56 12.29 9.48
CA GLN A 290 29.77 13.51 9.33
C GLN A 290 28.32 13.30 9.81
N GLY A 291 27.83 14.20 10.67
CA GLY A 291 26.51 14.08 11.30
C GLY A 291 25.34 14.03 10.31
N GLY A 292 25.38 14.80 9.23
CA GLY A 292 24.36 14.78 8.18
C GLY A 292 24.31 13.43 7.44
N THR A 293 25.44 12.76 7.27
CA THR A 293 25.50 11.42 6.67
C THR A 293 24.90 10.35 7.58
N VAL A 294 25.15 10.43 8.90
CA VAL A 294 24.52 9.55 9.90
C VAL A 294 23.01 9.75 9.92
N TYR A 295 22.56 11.01 9.96
CA TYR A 295 21.15 11.36 9.94
C TYR A 295 20.46 10.84 8.69
N ALA A 296 20.97 11.17 7.51
CA ALA A 296 20.39 10.73 6.23
C ALA A 296 20.33 9.20 6.14
N ALA A 297 21.41 8.49 6.48
CA ALA A 297 21.42 7.03 6.45
C ALA A 297 20.40 6.42 7.43
N GLY A 298 20.27 6.95 8.65
CA GLY A 298 19.27 6.48 9.62
C GLY A 298 17.83 6.67 9.14
N ILE A 299 17.51 7.83 8.57
CA ILE A 299 16.17 8.12 8.03
C ILE A 299 15.84 7.22 6.85
N VAL A 300 16.78 7.09 5.90
CA VAL A 300 16.55 6.31 4.69
C VAL A 300 16.24 4.85 5.03
N ILE A 301 16.87 4.26 6.05
CA ILE A 301 16.57 2.90 6.51
C ILE A 301 15.21 2.84 7.20
N ALA A 302 14.91 3.81 8.06
CA ALA A 302 13.63 3.84 8.78
C ALA A 302 12.43 4.03 7.84
N VAL A 303 12.54 4.95 6.87
CA VAL A 303 11.50 5.22 5.88
C VAL A 303 11.40 4.09 4.87
N GLY A 304 12.53 3.49 4.47
CA GLY A 304 12.53 2.34 3.57
C GLY A 304 11.81 1.12 4.16
N GLY A 305 11.76 0.97 5.48
CA GLY A 305 11.10 -0.14 6.19
C GLY A 305 9.61 0.05 6.50
N GLN A 306 9.02 1.22 6.21
CA GLN A 306 7.58 1.51 6.36
C GLN A 306 6.79 1.10 5.12
#